data_AF-D8J2G5-F1
#
_entry.id   AF-D8J2G5-F1
#
_cell.length_a   1.000
_cell.length_b   1.000
_cell.length_c   1.000
_cell.angle_alpha   90.00
_cell.angle_beta   90.00
_cell.angle_gamma   90.00
#
_symmetry.space_group_name_H-M   'P 1'
#
loop_
_entity.id
_entity.type
_entity.pdbx_description
1 polymer ?
#
loop_
_entity_poly.entity_id
_entity_poly.type
_entity_poly.pdbx_seq_one_letter_code
_entity_poly.pdbx_strand_id
1 'polypeptide(L)'
;MVTTVMDPPVRVACVGASEEWAAIGRDLDERVRLRSVPPEEVGAISGIDCVLCLGSLPAEHAAGWPPTIVLTDDEADARTARAAGVRVIPKEVVRRPETLIAQIGTAAERGAATTRDDLASTVIDTVTDVIYAFDEEGFIHWNDRLAEVTGLDDAELASMHPVDLVSGEDTDRIAALIADCDPDDLPVTTEAELPRPDGRSTPYEFTNSRLDADRRTVVCGIGRDVTEYRRTVWTLERLLETTRELMVAEGRSDVADVTVAAADRVLGLTHTGIHFVDAAGKHLEPVAYTDTVEDSLGTVPALVRGECLAWEVFESGEDGIFEGVHEEAGAHNPETHLRSEMIFPLGSHGVLIIAADSLDAFDDAEVYFAKLLAATATVALDRATHESELEAKNARLEEFVGVVSHDLRNPLNVAEGALSLATETGDLDHLEQVNRSHRRIREIIEGLLVLAREGRAVGETRPVILGTVAEEAWANVETEGATLVIGEDRTVHADRNRLTQLFENAFRNSVEHGPTRGQNPADSGDSGAHDSAAVTVTVEATPDGFAIVDDGPGIPESEREAALEPGYSTDEGTGFGLVIIQNIAEGHGWGLSLACGEAGGLRIEITTDANGAG
;
A
#
# COMPACT_ATOMS: atom_id res chain seq x y z
N MET A 1 -47.81 65.29 -9.79
CA MET A 1 -47.92 66.02 -8.51
C MET A 1 -47.54 65.04 -7.43
N VAL A 2 -46.27 65.04 -7.03
CA VAL A 2 -45.76 64.21 -5.93
C VAL A 2 -46.13 64.95 -4.65
N THR A 3 -47.16 64.45 -3.97
CA THR A 3 -47.49 64.89 -2.62
C THR A 3 -46.44 64.29 -1.71
N THR A 4 -45.59 65.14 -1.14
CA THR A 4 -44.57 64.79 -0.15
C THR A 4 -45.23 64.04 1.00
N VAL A 5 -45.04 62.72 1.08
CA VAL A 5 -45.28 61.95 2.30
C VAL A 5 -44.21 62.42 3.27
N MET A 6 -44.62 63.14 4.31
CA MET A 6 -43.72 63.57 5.38
C MET A 6 -43.27 62.32 6.13
N ASP A 7 -41.97 62.05 6.16
CA ASP A 7 -41.37 61.06 7.06
C ASP A 7 -41.88 61.29 8.50
N PRO A 8 -42.06 60.22 9.30
CA PRO A 8 -42.42 60.38 10.70
C PRO A 8 -41.36 61.26 11.39
N PRO A 9 -41.77 62.18 12.27
CA PRO A 9 -40.83 63.07 12.94
C PRO A 9 -39.86 62.26 13.80
N VAL A 10 -38.56 62.40 13.54
CA VAL A 10 -37.47 61.77 14.31
C VAL A 10 -37.64 62.10 15.80
N ARG A 11 -37.56 61.11 16.68
CA ARG A 11 -37.66 61.31 18.13
C ARG A 11 -36.29 61.59 18.70
N VAL A 12 -36.12 62.78 19.26
CA VAL A 12 -34.82 63.26 19.74
C VAL A 12 -34.89 63.54 21.23
N ALA A 13 -33.99 62.91 21.98
CA ALA A 13 -33.79 63.24 23.39
C ALA A 13 -32.77 64.36 23.52
N CYS A 14 -33.09 65.31 24.40
CA CYS A 14 -32.41 66.56 24.48
C CYS A 14 -31.83 66.78 25.89
N VAL A 15 -30.51 66.95 25.97
CA VAL A 15 -29.75 66.91 27.23
C VAL A 15 -28.92 68.19 27.38
N GLY A 16 -29.10 68.96 28.46
CA GLY A 16 -28.33 70.19 28.73
C GLY A 16 -29.20 71.39 29.13
N ALA A 17 -28.62 72.34 29.89
CA ALA A 17 -29.31 73.36 30.70
C ALA A 17 -30.55 74.00 30.05
N SER A 18 -31.69 73.85 30.72
CA SER A 18 -33.04 74.11 30.21
C SER A 18 -33.31 75.54 29.74
N GLU A 19 -32.52 76.53 30.16
CA GLU A 19 -32.70 77.93 29.75
C GLU A 19 -32.17 78.23 28.34
N GLU A 20 -31.11 77.54 27.86
CA GLU A 20 -30.55 77.78 26.52
C GLU A 20 -31.44 77.20 25.41
N TRP A 21 -32.18 76.14 25.70
CA TRP A 21 -33.09 75.46 24.77
C TRP A 21 -34.35 76.24 24.42
N ALA A 22 -34.84 77.07 25.35
CA ALA A 22 -36.08 77.84 25.18
C ALA A 22 -36.03 78.80 23.97
N ALA A 23 -34.83 79.20 23.53
CA ALA A 23 -34.62 80.03 22.35
C ALA A 23 -34.68 79.25 21.02
N ILE A 24 -34.44 77.94 21.03
CA ILE A 24 -34.25 77.09 19.85
C ILE A 24 -35.48 76.19 19.60
N GLY A 25 -36.19 75.80 20.66
CA GLY A 25 -37.11 74.66 20.64
C GLY A 25 -38.42 74.79 19.85
N ARG A 26 -38.94 75.99 19.55
CA ARG A 26 -40.30 76.10 18.97
C ARG A 26 -40.40 75.64 17.51
N ASP A 27 -39.37 75.81 16.70
CA ASP A 27 -39.38 75.43 15.28
C ASP A 27 -38.93 73.98 15.05
N LEU A 28 -38.07 73.46 15.94
CA LEU A 28 -37.66 72.06 15.91
C LEU A 28 -38.75 71.11 16.44
N ASP A 29 -39.54 71.51 17.44
CA ASP A 29 -40.59 70.68 18.04
C ASP A 29 -41.71 70.31 17.04
N GLU A 30 -41.98 71.15 16.04
CA GLU A 30 -42.97 70.87 15.00
C GLU A 30 -42.50 69.81 13.98
N ARG A 31 -41.19 69.66 13.78
CA ARG A 31 -40.60 68.77 12.76
C ARG A 31 -39.87 67.55 13.32
N VAL A 32 -39.46 67.62 14.59
CA VAL A 32 -38.70 66.61 15.33
C VAL A 32 -39.38 66.48 16.69
N ARG A 33 -39.75 65.27 17.10
CA ARG A 33 -40.38 65.07 18.42
C ARG A 33 -39.33 65.18 19.50
N LEU A 34 -39.23 66.35 20.13
CA LEU A 34 -38.24 66.63 21.14
C LEU A 34 -38.73 66.25 22.53
N ARG A 35 -37.85 65.58 23.30
CA ARG A 35 -38.07 65.32 24.72
C ARG A 35 -36.87 65.79 25.52
N SER A 36 -37.05 66.83 26.33
CA SER A 36 -36.04 67.27 27.30
C SER A 36 -35.95 66.25 28.43
N VAL A 37 -34.76 65.69 28.64
CA VAL A 37 -34.51 64.67 29.68
C VAL A 37 -33.19 64.97 30.38
N PRO A 38 -33.12 64.73 31.71
CA PRO A 38 -31.85 64.82 32.41
C PRO A 38 -30.86 63.76 31.87
N PRO A 39 -29.54 64.02 31.88
CA PRO A 39 -28.53 63.12 31.29
C PRO A 39 -28.61 61.68 31.80
N GLU A 40 -28.99 61.50 33.06
CA GLU A 40 -29.05 60.23 33.78
C GLU A 40 -30.21 59.33 33.31
N GLU A 41 -31.24 59.92 32.69
CA GLU A 41 -32.44 59.21 32.26
C GLU A 41 -32.41 58.80 30.77
N VAL A 42 -31.40 59.24 30.01
CA VAL A 42 -31.32 59.04 28.55
C VAL A 42 -31.31 57.56 28.18
N GLY A 43 -30.54 56.74 28.89
CA GLY A 43 -30.44 55.30 28.63
C GLY A 43 -31.67 54.48 29.02
N ALA A 44 -32.59 55.06 29.79
CA ALA A 44 -33.81 54.39 30.26
C ALA A 44 -35.03 54.63 29.34
N ILE A 45 -34.87 55.42 28.28
CA ILE A 45 -35.97 55.81 27.38
C ILE A 45 -35.92 54.95 26.12
N SER A 46 -36.95 54.14 25.92
CA SER A 46 -37.13 53.38 24.68
C SER A 46 -37.66 54.26 23.55
N GLY A 47 -37.17 54.01 22.32
CA GLY A 47 -37.65 54.70 21.12
C GLY A 47 -37.12 56.12 20.93
N ILE A 48 -35.88 56.40 21.29
CA ILE A 48 -35.16 57.60 20.85
C ILE A 48 -34.32 57.24 19.63
N ASP A 49 -34.42 58.03 18.58
CA ASP A 49 -33.72 57.79 17.31
C ASP A 49 -32.36 58.54 17.28
N CYS A 50 -32.21 59.63 18.03
CA CYS A 50 -30.96 60.39 18.17
C CYS A 50 -30.92 61.18 19.50
N VAL A 51 -29.73 61.37 20.09
CA VAL A 51 -29.54 62.20 21.29
C VAL A 51 -28.84 63.50 20.92
N LEU A 52 -29.39 64.63 21.35
CA LEU A 52 -28.80 65.94 21.17
C LEU A 52 -28.36 66.51 22.52
N CYS A 53 -27.06 66.71 22.69
CA CYS A 53 -26.44 67.21 23.91
C CYS A 53 -25.99 68.67 23.71
N LEU A 54 -26.50 69.60 24.52
CA LEU A 54 -25.99 70.97 24.59
C LEU A 54 -24.93 71.09 25.69
N GLY A 55 -23.69 71.37 25.28
CA GLY A 55 -22.57 71.58 26.19
C GLY A 55 -21.76 70.32 26.46
N SER A 56 -21.29 70.17 27.71
CA SER A 56 -20.34 69.12 28.10
C SER A 56 -20.97 67.74 28.04
N LEU A 57 -20.37 66.84 27.25
CA LEU A 57 -20.73 65.44 27.17
C LEU A 57 -20.21 64.72 28.43
N PRO A 58 -21.04 64.11 29.28
CA PRO A 58 -20.54 63.27 30.37
C PRO A 58 -19.81 62.08 29.76
N ALA A 59 -18.48 62.07 29.85
CA ALA A 59 -17.62 61.11 29.14
C ALA A 59 -17.95 59.64 29.47
N GLU A 60 -18.57 59.37 30.62
CA GLU A 60 -18.93 58.04 31.09
C GLU A 60 -20.21 57.46 30.45
N HIS A 61 -21.01 58.26 29.74
CA HIS A 61 -22.35 57.86 29.27
C HIS A 61 -22.53 57.79 27.74
N ALA A 62 -21.58 58.31 26.96
CA ALA A 62 -21.75 58.49 25.51
C ALA A 62 -21.76 57.19 24.69
N ALA A 63 -21.12 56.12 25.18
CA ALA A 63 -20.98 54.86 24.45
C ALA A 63 -22.25 53.99 24.44
N GLY A 64 -23.23 54.28 25.31
CA GLY A 64 -24.47 53.50 25.43
C GLY A 64 -25.72 54.21 24.91
N TRP A 65 -25.59 55.40 24.33
CA TRP A 65 -26.71 56.18 23.82
C TRP A 65 -26.94 55.92 22.33
N PRO A 66 -28.19 56.12 21.83
CA PRO A 66 -28.45 56.28 20.40
C PRO A 66 -27.50 57.32 19.78
N PRO A 67 -27.32 57.35 18.45
CA PRO A 67 -26.35 58.23 17.79
C PRO A 67 -26.46 59.66 18.34
N THR A 68 -25.36 60.13 18.95
CA THR A 68 -25.32 61.36 19.73
C THR A 68 -24.69 62.51 18.92
N ILE A 69 -25.29 63.69 19.04
CA ILE A 69 -24.78 64.95 18.48
C ILE A 69 -24.52 65.91 19.64
N VAL A 70 -23.33 66.49 19.70
CA VAL A 70 -22.96 67.50 20.70
C VAL A 70 -22.93 68.88 20.04
N LEU A 71 -23.67 69.82 20.63
CA LEU A 71 -23.66 71.23 20.28
C LEU A 71 -22.82 72.00 21.30
N THR A 72 -21.60 72.36 20.92
CA THR A 72 -20.67 73.10 21.78
C THR A 72 -19.75 73.99 20.94
N ASP A 73 -19.40 75.16 21.49
CA ASP A 73 -18.32 76.02 20.98
C ASP A 73 -17.04 75.87 21.82
N ASP A 74 -17.07 75.03 22.86
CA ASP A 74 -15.91 74.72 23.68
C ASP A 74 -15.06 73.63 23.01
N GLU A 75 -13.80 73.96 22.67
CA GLU A 75 -12.89 73.06 21.96
C GLU A 75 -12.39 71.88 22.83
N ALA A 76 -12.45 71.97 24.16
CA ALA A 76 -12.16 70.85 25.05
C ALA A 76 -13.30 69.82 25.03
N ASP A 77 -14.54 70.29 25.10
CA ASP A 77 -15.73 69.44 24.96
C ASP A 77 -15.81 68.83 23.56
N ALA A 78 -15.53 69.62 22.52
CA ALA A 78 -15.51 69.16 21.13
C ALA A 78 -14.47 68.06 20.90
N ARG A 79 -13.27 68.20 21.48
CA ARG A 79 -12.23 67.16 21.40
C ARG A 79 -12.64 65.89 22.13
N THR A 80 -13.20 66.01 23.33
CA THR A 80 -13.68 64.86 24.12
C THR A 80 -14.77 64.09 23.38
N ALA A 81 -15.75 64.79 22.81
CA ALA A 81 -16.82 64.18 22.05
C ALA A 81 -16.32 63.52 20.75
N ARG A 82 -15.43 64.17 19.99
CA ARG A 82 -14.81 63.55 18.79
C ARG A 82 -14.00 62.30 19.14
N ALA A 83 -13.28 62.31 20.26
CA ALA A 83 -12.52 61.14 20.74
C ALA A 83 -13.43 59.96 21.09
N ALA A 84 -14.67 60.22 21.52
CA ALA A 84 -15.70 59.21 21.75
C ALA A 84 -16.47 58.81 20.48
N GLY A 85 -16.04 59.25 19.29
CA GLY A 85 -16.73 58.98 18.02
C GLY A 85 -18.04 59.76 17.83
N VAL A 86 -18.34 60.70 18.73
CA VAL A 86 -19.57 61.47 18.75
C VAL A 86 -19.46 62.69 17.82
N ARG A 87 -20.53 62.98 17.10
CA ARG A 87 -20.55 64.10 16.16
C ARG A 87 -20.64 65.43 16.91
N VAL A 88 -19.75 66.36 16.60
CA VAL A 88 -19.74 67.71 17.19
C VAL A 88 -20.15 68.76 16.17
N ILE A 89 -21.06 69.64 16.56
CA ILE A 89 -21.55 70.76 15.76
C ILE A 89 -21.37 72.07 16.56
N PRO A 90 -20.81 73.15 15.98
CA PRO A 90 -20.74 74.46 16.65
C PRO A 90 -22.13 75.03 16.94
N LYS A 91 -22.33 75.73 18.06
CA LYS A 91 -23.64 76.34 18.40
C LYS A 91 -24.06 77.41 17.36
N GLU A 92 -23.11 78.02 16.65
CA GLU A 92 -23.39 78.98 15.58
C GLU A 92 -24.24 78.39 14.43
N VAL A 93 -24.13 77.08 14.18
CA VAL A 93 -24.90 76.35 13.15
C VAL A 93 -26.39 76.29 13.51
N VAL A 94 -26.74 76.41 14.80
CA VAL A 94 -28.13 76.42 15.31
C VAL A 94 -28.93 77.64 14.82
N ARG A 95 -28.27 78.70 14.34
CA ARG A 95 -28.97 79.86 13.73
C ARG A 95 -29.71 79.52 12.44
N ARG A 96 -29.52 78.32 11.87
CA ARG A 96 -30.24 77.78 10.70
C ARG A 96 -30.89 76.45 11.07
N PRO A 97 -32.15 76.44 11.54
CA PRO A 97 -32.84 75.23 12.02
C PRO A 97 -32.83 74.08 11.01
N GLU A 98 -32.89 74.38 9.71
CA GLU A 98 -32.93 73.40 8.63
C GLU A 98 -31.63 72.59 8.55
N THR A 99 -30.49 73.21 8.86
CA THR A 99 -29.19 72.53 8.84
C THR A 99 -29.08 71.53 9.98
N LEU A 100 -29.57 71.88 11.18
CA LEU A 100 -29.57 70.99 12.33
C LEU A 100 -30.48 69.78 12.10
N ILE A 101 -31.67 69.97 11.54
CA ILE A 101 -32.61 68.90 11.21
C ILE A 101 -32.01 67.90 10.22
N ALA A 102 -31.35 68.39 9.16
CA ALA A 102 -30.68 67.52 8.19
C ALA A 102 -29.59 66.64 8.86
N GLN A 103 -28.84 67.20 9.82
CA GLN A 103 -27.79 66.43 10.51
C GLN A 103 -28.36 65.39 11.50
N ILE A 104 -29.49 65.68 12.13
CA ILE A 104 -30.21 64.72 12.99
C ILE A 104 -30.72 63.55 12.15
N GLY A 105 -31.31 63.80 10.98
CA GLY A 105 -31.77 62.76 10.06
C GLY A 105 -30.65 61.82 9.62
N THR A 106 -29.53 62.37 9.13
CA THR A 106 -28.38 61.56 8.71
C THR A 106 -27.77 60.73 9.86
N ALA A 107 -27.81 61.24 11.09
CA ALA A 107 -27.29 60.49 12.25
C ALA A 107 -28.22 59.32 12.62
N ALA A 108 -29.54 59.52 12.56
CA ALA A 108 -30.53 58.48 12.80
C ALA A 108 -30.46 57.38 11.72
N GLU A 109 -30.34 57.75 10.44
CA GLU A 109 -30.20 56.81 9.31
C GLU A 109 -28.94 55.93 9.44
N ARG A 110 -27.80 56.51 9.82
CA ARG A 110 -26.54 55.75 10.01
C ARG A 110 -26.59 54.77 11.18
N GLY A 111 -27.29 55.12 12.26
CA GLY A 111 -27.50 54.22 13.39
C GLY A 111 -28.36 53.01 13.02
N ALA A 112 -29.33 53.19 12.11
CA ALA A 112 -30.19 52.11 11.61
C ALA A 112 -29.50 51.19 10.58
N ALA A 113 -28.49 51.68 9.85
CA ALA A 113 -27.74 50.89 8.87
C ALA A 113 -26.65 49.99 9.47
N THR A 114 -26.45 50.00 10.79
CA THR A 114 -25.49 49.13 11.50
C THR A 114 -26.25 48.22 12.45
N THR A 115 -27.26 47.51 11.95
CA THR A 115 -28.12 46.66 12.78
C THR A 115 -27.67 45.20 12.70
N ARG A 116 -27.80 44.48 13.81
CA ARG A 116 -27.38 43.08 14.06
C ARG A 116 -27.86 42.07 12.99
N ASP A 117 -28.90 42.42 12.25
CA ASP A 117 -29.53 41.58 11.22
C ASP A 117 -28.70 41.52 9.93
N ASP A 118 -28.04 42.61 9.53
CA ASP A 118 -27.17 42.63 8.34
C ASP A 118 -25.92 41.76 8.54
N LEU A 119 -25.40 41.73 9.76
CA LEU A 119 -24.25 40.87 10.13
C LEU A 119 -24.65 39.39 10.13
N ALA A 120 -25.86 39.05 10.58
CA ALA A 120 -26.35 37.67 10.60
C ALA A 120 -26.55 37.12 9.17
N SER A 121 -27.15 37.92 8.27
CA SER A 121 -27.28 37.55 6.85
C SER A 121 -25.91 37.34 6.22
N THR A 122 -24.99 38.31 6.40
CA THR A 122 -23.64 38.22 5.83
C THR A 122 -22.90 36.97 6.30
N VAL A 123 -23.02 36.56 7.57
CA VAL A 123 -22.37 35.34 8.07
C VAL A 123 -22.97 34.10 7.41
N ILE A 124 -24.29 34.01 7.29
CA ILE A 124 -25.00 32.89 6.66
C ILE A 124 -24.62 32.75 5.18
N ASP A 125 -24.49 33.86 4.47
CA ASP A 125 -24.14 33.89 3.04
C ASP A 125 -22.66 33.56 2.78
N THR A 126 -21.78 33.72 3.78
CA THR A 126 -20.35 33.33 3.65
C THR A 126 -20.08 31.85 3.90
N VAL A 127 -21.05 31.09 4.40
CA VAL A 127 -20.90 29.65 4.67
C VAL A 127 -20.98 28.86 3.36
N THR A 128 -20.06 27.91 3.17
CA THR A 128 -19.97 27.08 1.96
C THR A 128 -21.04 26.00 1.87
N ASP A 129 -21.68 25.69 2.99
CA ASP A 129 -22.79 24.75 3.09
C ASP A 129 -24.10 25.47 2.72
N VAL A 130 -25.05 24.69 2.23
CA VAL A 130 -26.40 25.17 1.94
C VAL A 130 -27.13 25.38 3.27
N ILE A 131 -27.72 26.55 3.48
CA ILE A 131 -28.51 26.87 4.67
C ILE A 131 -29.91 27.26 4.21
N TYR A 132 -30.93 26.74 4.88
CA TYR A 132 -32.32 27.09 4.59
C TYR A 132 -33.21 26.98 5.83
N ALA A 133 -34.38 27.58 5.74
CA ALA A 133 -35.48 27.36 6.66
C ALA A 133 -36.80 27.26 5.91
N PHE A 134 -37.70 26.42 6.40
CA PHE A 134 -39.02 26.21 5.80
C PHE A 134 -40.09 25.96 6.86
N ASP A 135 -41.34 26.17 6.49
CA ASP A 135 -42.53 25.80 7.25
C ASP A 135 -43.49 24.97 6.38
N GLU A 136 -44.75 24.80 6.82
CA GLU A 136 -45.76 24.03 6.07
C GLU A 136 -46.09 24.62 4.68
N GLU A 137 -45.83 25.91 4.45
CA GLU A 137 -46.13 26.59 3.18
C GLU A 137 -44.95 26.51 2.19
N GLY A 138 -43.72 26.35 2.67
CA GLY A 138 -42.52 26.23 1.84
C GLY A 138 -41.29 26.90 2.44
N PHE A 139 -40.30 27.22 1.60
CA PHE A 139 -39.10 27.94 2.05
C PHE A 139 -39.42 29.34 2.54
N ILE A 140 -38.85 29.69 3.70
CA ILE A 140 -38.95 31.04 4.30
C ILE A 140 -37.60 31.77 4.30
N HIS A 141 -36.49 31.03 4.17
CA HIS A 141 -35.14 31.59 4.12
C HIS A 141 -34.17 30.61 3.47
N TRP A 142 -33.14 31.14 2.79
CA TRP A 142 -32.01 30.40 2.25
C TRP A 142 -30.80 31.33 2.10
N ASN A 143 -29.60 30.75 2.05
CA ASN A 143 -28.38 31.48 1.71
C ASN A 143 -28.12 31.46 0.20
N ASP A 144 -27.25 32.36 -0.26
CA ASP A 144 -26.83 32.44 -1.68
C ASP A 144 -26.35 31.09 -2.22
N ARG A 145 -25.74 30.26 -1.36
CA ARG A 145 -25.23 28.95 -1.74
C ARG A 145 -26.32 27.99 -2.27
N LEU A 146 -27.53 28.01 -1.71
CA LEU A 146 -28.63 27.17 -2.19
C LEU A 146 -29.03 27.55 -3.63
N ALA A 147 -29.15 28.85 -3.89
CA ALA A 147 -29.48 29.38 -5.22
C ALA A 147 -28.37 29.07 -6.23
N GLU A 148 -27.10 29.23 -5.85
CA GLU A 148 -25.95 28.89 -6.69
C GLU A 148 -25.91 27.40 -7.10
N VAL A 149 -26.11 26.50 -6.14
CA VAL A 149 -25.99 25.05 -6.38
C VAL A 149 -27.14 24.55 -7.27
N THR A 150 -28.34 25.05 -7.04
CA THR A 150 -29.56 24.62 -7.74
C THR A 150 -29.77 25.35 -9.07
N GLY A 151 -29.25 26.56 -9.20
CA GLY A 151 -29.47 27.44 -10.35
C GLY A 151 -30.83 28.15 -10.34
N LEU A 152 -31.59 28.04 -9.26
CA LEU A 152 -32.91 28.64 -9.10
C LEU A 152 -32.78 30.06 -8.55
N ASP A 153 -33.66 30.96 -9.01
CA ASP A 153 -33.72 32.31 -8.45
C ASP A 153 -34.55 32.37 -7.15
N ASP A 154 -34.43 33.48 -6.42
CA ASP A 154 -35.13 33.67 -5.16
C ASP A 154 -36.66 33.60 -5.28
N ALA A 155 -37.23 33.99 -6.43
CA ALA A 155 -38.67 33.95 -6.62
C ALA A 155 -39.16 32.52 -6.89
N GLU A 156 -38.35 31.72 -7.59
CA GLU A 156 -38.58 30.29 -7.77
C GLU A 156 -38.49 29.58 -6.43
N LEU A 157 -37.41 29.76 -5.67
CA LEU A 157 -37.22 29.14 -4.34
C LEU A 157 -38.32 29.56 -3.34
N ALA A 158 -38.73 30.83 -3.33
CA ALA A 158 -39.83 31.32 -2.48
C ALA A 158 -41.18 30.64 -2.76
N SER A 159 -41.35 30.05 -3.95
CA SER A 159 -42.59 29.39 -4.37
C SER A 159 -42.56 27.87 -4.20
N MET A 160 -41.44 27.33 -3.72
CA MET A 160 -41.19 25.90 -3.61
C MET A 160 -41.24 25.42 -2.16
N HIS A 161 -41.62 24.16 -1.99
CA HIS A 161 -41.41 23.40 -0.76
C HIS A 161 -40.13 22.54 -0.91
N PRO A 162 -39.38 22.20 0.16
CA PRO A 162 -38.17 21.38 0.04
C PRO A 162 -38.32 20.06 -0.72
N VAL A 163 -39.53 19.47 -0.71
CA VAL A 163 -39.86 18.26 -1.49
C VAL A 163 -39.78 18.51 -3.00
N ASP A 164 -40.05 19.73 -3.46
CA ASP A 164 -40.03 20.10 -4.88
C ASP A 164 -38.61 20.25 -5.44
N LEU A 165 -37.60 20.41 -4.57
CA LEU A 165 -36.18 20.47 -4.95
C LEU A 165 -35.59 19.09 -5.23
N VAL A 166 -36.08 18.04 -4.57
CA VAL A 166 -35.56 16.68 -4.72
C VAL A 166 -36.29 15.94 -5.83
N SER A 167 -35.58 15.12 -6.59
CA SER A 167 -36.13 14.42 -7.75
C SER A 167 -35.91 12.91 -7.68
N GLY A 168 -36.68 12.15 -8.45
CA GLY A 168 -36.53 10.69 -8.55
C GLY A 168 -37.05 9.94 -7.31
N GLU A 169 -36.29 8.93 -6.86
CA GLU A 169 -36.68 8.06 -5.73
C GLU A 169 -36.67 8.80 -4.37
N ASP A 170 -35.99 9.96 -4.30
CA ASP A 170 -35.93 10.76 -3.07
C ASP A 170 -37.21 11.54 -2.80
N THR A 171 -38.01 11.90 -3.82
CA THR A 171 -39.20 12.74 -3.64
C THR A 171 -40.21 12.11 -2.69
N ASP A 172 -40.58 10.84 -2.92
CA ASP A 172 -41.56 10.14 -2.08
C ASP A 172 -41.02 9.89 -0.65
N ARG A 173 -39.72 9.57 -0.53
CA ARG A 173 -39.06 9.33 0.75
C ARG A 173 -38.97 10.60 1.60
N ILE A 174 -38.54 11.71 1.01
CA ILE A 174 -38.42 13.00 1.69
C ILE A 174 -39.81 13.56 2.02
N ALA A 175 -40.79 13.41 1.13
CA ALA A 175 -42.17 13.79 1.42
C ALA A 175 -42.75 13.05 2.62
N ALA A 176 -42.52 11.72 2.70
CA ALA A 176 -42.93 10.92 3.84
C ALA A 176 -42.20 11.34 5.12
N LEU A 177 -40.88 11.56 5.06
CA LEU A 177 -40.10 12.03 6.20
C LEU A 177 -40.62 13.37 6.72
N ILE A 178 -40.93 14.34 5.86
CA ILE A 178 -41.45 15.64 6.29
C ILE A 178 -42.88 15.52 6.84
N ALA A 179 -43.74 14.72 6.21
CA ALA A 179 -45.14 14.55 6.63
C ALA A 179 -45.28 13.80 7.96
N ASP A 180 -44.41 12.82 8.21
CA ASP A 180 -44.46 11.96 9.40
C ASP A 180 -43.52 12.44 10.53
N CYS A 181 -42.72 13.48 10.31
CA CYS A 181 -41.80 14.02 11.33
C CYS A 181 -42.59 14.72 12.45
N ASP A 182 -42.55 14.16 13.67
CA ASP A 182 -42.91 14.92 14.86
C ASP A 182 -41.84 15.99 15.11
N PRO A 183 -42.19 17.27 15.34
CA PRO A 183 -41.21 18.30 15.67
C PRO A 183 -40.34 17.98 16.90
N ASP A 184 -40.78 17.07 17.78
CA ASP A 184 -39.98 16.59 18.92
C ASP A 184 -38.92 15.53 18.53
N ASP A 185 -38.97 14.97 17.31
CA ASP A 185 -38.00 13.99 16.80
C ASP A 185 -36.77 14.66 16.14
N LEU A 186 -36.75 15.99 16.01
CA LEU A 186 -35.61 16.74 15.48
C LEU A 186 -34.50 16.91 16.54
N PRO A 187 -33.20 16.87 16.16
CA PRO A 187 -32.69 16.93 14.80
C PRO A 187 -32.65 15.58 14.07
N VAL A 188 -32.89 15.64 12.75
CA VAL A 188 -32.81 14.48 11.85
C VAL A 188 -31.84 14.77 10.72
N THR A 189 -30.99 13.79 10.42
CA THR A 189 -30.09 13.80 9.26
C THR A 189 -30.63 12.89 8.16
N THR A 190 -30.68 13.39 6.93
CA THR A 190 -31.12 12.63 5.75
C THR A 190 -30.27 13.01 4.55
N GLU A 191 -29.99 12.06 3.66
CA GLU A 191 -29.35 12.37 2.38
C GLU A 191 -30.42 12.64 1.32
N ALA A 192 -30.15 13.52 0.35
CA ALA A 192 -30.96 13.65 -0.87
C ALA A 192 -30.14 14.27 -2.01
N GLU A 193 -30.58 14.07 -3.24
CA GLU A 193 -29.95 14.68 -4.41
C GLU A 193 -30.53 16.06 -4.76
N LEU A 194 -29.66 17.08 -4.82
CA LEU A 194 -29.99 18.41 -5.33
C LEU A 194 -29.68 18.53 -6.83
N PRO A 195 -30.60 19.04 -7.66
CA PRO A 195 -30.36 19.26 -9.07
C PRO A 195 -29.34 20.38 -9.28
N ARG A 196 -28.63 20.31 -10.41
CA ARG A 196 -27.72 21.33 -10.91
C ARG A 196 -28.28 21.98 -12.19
N PRO A 197 -27.86 23.22 -12.53
CA PRO A 197 -28.24 23.88 -13.77
C PRO A 197 -27.90 23.09 -15.05
N ASP A 198 -26.89 22.21 -14.99
CA ASP A 198 -26.44 21.38 -16.11
C ASP A 198 -27.27 20.10 -16.31
N GLY A 199 -28.31 19.90 -15.49
CA GLY A 199 -29.20 18.74 -15.53
C GLY A 199 -28.68 17.51 -14.80
N ARG A 200 -27.54 17.61 -14.09
CA ARG A 200 -27.04 16.57 -13.17
C ARG A 200 -27.60 16.80 -11.77
N SER A 201 -27.32 15.88 -10.85
CA SER A 201 -27.62 16.05 -9.43
C SER A 201 -26.38 15.88 -8.57
N THR A 202 -26.41 16.45 -7.37
CA THR A 202 -25.35 16.37 -6.36
C THR A 202 -25.92 15.78 -5.09
N PRO A 203 -25.27 14.78 -4.49
CA PRO A 203 -25.72 14.25 -3.21
C PRO A 203 -25.39 15.23 -2.08
N TYR A 204 -26.38 15.54 -1.25
CA TYR A 204 -26.26 16.36 -0.06
C TYR A 204 -26.74 15.61 1.18
N GLU A 205 -26.04 15.78 2.30
CA GLU A 205 -26.53 15.39 3.62
C GLU A 205 -27.17 16.60 4.31
N PHE A 206 -28.44 16.49 4.64
CA PHE A 206 -29.26 17.52 5.26
C PHE A 206 -29.49 17.21 6.73
N THR A 207 -29.02 18.10 7.61
CA THR A 207 -29.34 18.07 9.03
C THR A 207 -30.39 19.13 9.34
N ASN A 208 -31.59 18.69 9.72
CA ASN A 208 -32.72 19.56 10.01
C ASN A 208 -32.95 19.65 11.52
N SER A 209 -33.16 20.85 12.04
CA SER A 209 -33.40 21.16 13.45
C SER A 209 -34.65 22.03 13.62
N ARG A 210 -35.34 21.86 14.73
CA ARG A 210 -36.49 22.71 15.08
C ARG A 210 -36.03 24.08 15.57
N LEU A 211 -36.69 25.13 15.07
CA LEU A 211 -36.58 26.49 15.58
C LEU A 211 -37.98 27.01 15.94
N ASP A 212 -38.18 27.31 17.22
CA ASP A 212 -39.43 27.91 17.71
C ASP A 212 -39.29 29.44 17.68
N ALA A 213 -39.94 30.11 16.72
CA ALA A 213 -39.95 31.57 16.59
C ALA A 213 -41.39 32.10 16.46
N ASP A 214 -41.73 33.15 17.22
CA ASP A 214 -43.03 33.87 17.13
C ASP A 214 -44.30 32.98 17.09
N ARG A 215 -44.33 31.91 17.89
CA ARG A 215 -45.43 30.91 17.94
C ARG A 215 -45.64 30.11 16.65
N ARG A 216 -44.64 30.05 15.78
CA ARG A 216 -44.57 29.16 14.62
C ARG A 216 -43.41 28.19 14.81
N THR A 217 -43.64 26.93 14.43
CA THR A 217 -42.59 25.93 14.36
C THR A 217 -41.96 26.02 12.98
N VAL A 218 -40.68 26.37 12.94
CA VAL A 218 -39.88 26.45 11.71
C VAL A 218 -38.86 25.33 11.73
N VAL A 219 -38.58 24.73 10.58
CA VAL A 219 -37.47 23.80 10.43
C VAL A 219 -36.32 24.55 9.77
N CYS A 220 -35.16 24.52 10.41
CA CYS A 220 -33.91 25.07 9.87
C CYS A 220 -32.98 23.92 9.50
N GLY A 221 -32.45 23.94 8.29
CA GLY A 221 -31.60 22.88 7.76
C GLY A 221 -30.25 23.40 7.28
N ILE A 222 -29.23 22.57 7.44
CA ILE A 222 -27.93 22.73 6.78
C ILE A 222 -27.72 21.52 5.87
N GLY A 223 -27.42 21.77 4.60
CA GLY A 223 -27.07 20.80 3.59
C GLY A 223 -25.57 20.83 3.30
N ARG A 224 -24.88 19.71 3.50
CA ARG A 224 -23.47 19.55 3.15
C ARG A 224 -23.32 18.70 1.90
N ASP A 225 -22.50 19.14 0.95
CA ASP A 225 -22.15 18.35 -0.24
C ASP A 225 -21.34 17.11 0.20
N VAL A 226 -21.87 15.92 -0.09
CA VAL A 226 -21.23 14.64 0.26
C VAL A 226 -20.66 13.92 -0.97
N THR A 227 -20.46 14.63 -2.09
CA THR A 227 -19.94 14.04 -3.34
C THR A 227 -18.59 13.36 -3.12
N GLU A 228 -17.63 14.03 -2.49
CA GLU A 228 -16.31 13.47 -2.20
C GLU A 228 -16.39 12.28 -1.24
N TYR A 229 -17.23 12.39 -0.21
CA TYR A 229 -17.45 11.31 0.74
C TYR A 229 -18.03 10.06 0.05
N ARG A 230 -19.06 10.22 -0.78
CA ARG A 230 -19.65 9.11 -1.54
C ARG A 230 -18.67 8.50 -2.54
N ARG A 231 -17.84 9.31 -3.21
CA ARG A 231 -16.77 8.79 -4.10
C ARG A 231 -15.75 7.96 -3.34
N THR A 232 -15.30 8.43 -2.18
CA THR A 232 -14.38 7.69 -1.30
C THR A 232 -14.97 6.36 -0.86
N VAL A 233 -16.23 6.36 -0.37
CA VAL A 233 -16.93 5.13 0.05
C VAL A 233 -17.08 4.16 -1.12
N TRP A 234 -17.52 4.64 -2.28
CA TRP A 234 -17.66 3.80 -3.48
C TRP A 234 -16.32 3.19 -3.91
N THR A 235 -15.25 3.99 -3.92
CA THR A 235 -13.90 3.54 -4.26
C THR A 235 -13.43 2.45 -3.29
N LEU A 236 -13.65 2.63 -1.98
CA LEU A 236 -13.37 1.62 -0.96
C LEU A 236 -14.15 0.31 -1.20
N GLU A 237 -15.44 0.40 -1.52
CA GLU A 237 -16.24 -0.80 -1.82
C GLU A 237 -15.72 -1.58 -3.03
N ARG A 238 -15.30 -0.87 -4.09
CA ARG A 238 -14.67 -1.48 -5.25
C ARG A 238 -13.32 -2.09 -4.92
N LEU A 239 -12.46 -1.41 -4.15
CA LEU A 239 -11.18 -1.96 -3.69
C LEU A 239 -11.35 -3.18 -2.78
N LEU A 240 -12.40 -3.22 -1.96
CA LEU A 240 -12.74 -4.41 -1.16
C LEU A 240 -13.14 -5.60 -2.04
N GLU A 241 -13.78 -5.37 -3.19
CA GLU A 241 -14.04 -6.42 -4.17
C GLU A 241 -12.74 -6.87 -4.86
N THR A 242 -11.91 -5.94 -5.32
CA THR A 242 -10.58 -6.23 -5.86
C THR A 242 -9.72 -7.04 -4.90
N THR A 243 -9.78 -6.74 -3.60
CA THR A 243 -9.05 -7.49 -2.57
C THR A 243 -9.45 -8.98 -2.61
N ARG A 244 -10.73 -9.30 -2.82
CA ARG A 244 -11.17 -10.70 -2.92
C ARG A 244 -10.63 -11.36 -4.18
N GLU A 245 -10.61 -10.65 -5.31
CA GLU A 245 -10.04 -11.13 -6.57
C GLU A 245 -8.53 -11.43 -6.41
N LEU A 246 -7.77 -10.51 -5.82
CA LEU A 246 -6.34 -10.70 -5.51
C LEU A 246 -6.09 -11.92 -4.61
N MET A 247 -6.97 -12.15 -3.64
CA MET A 247 -6.84 -13.29 -2.71
C MET A 247 -7.15 -14.64 -3.36
N VAL A 248 -7.81 -14.69 -4.53
CA VAL A 248 -8.08 -15.93 -5.27
C VAL A 248 -7.25 -16.08 -6.55
N ALA A 249 -6.52 -15.06 -6.97
CA ALA A 249 -5.64 -15.08 -8.14
C ALA A 249 -4.59 -16.22 -8.08
N GLU A 250 -4.30 -16.86 -9.21
CA GLU A 250 -3.41 -18.01 -9.28
C GLU A 250 -2.00 -17.57 -9.73
N GLY A 251 -1.06 -17.53 -8.79
CA GLY A 251 0.32 -17.16 -9.09
C GLY A 251 0.55 -15.64 -9.24
N ARG A 252 1.80 -15.26 -9.47
CA ARG A 252 2.24 -13.86 -9.44
C ARG A 252 1.71 -13.02 -10.61
N SER A 253 1.57 -13.60 -11.80
CA SER A 253 1.10 -12.88 -13.00
C SER A 253 -0.35 -12.44 -12.85
N ASP A 254 -1.23 -13.33 -12.39
CA ASP A 254 -2.64 -13.02 -12.18
C ASP A 254 -2.83 -11.90 -11.14
N VAL A 255 -2.03 -11.92 -10.06
CA VAL A 255 -2.05 -10.82 -9.08
C VAL A 255 -1.64 -9.49 -9.72
N ALA A 256 -0.63 -9.50 -10.60
CA ALA A 256 -0.21 -8.29 -11.32
C ALA A 256 -1.33 -7.76 -12.23
N ASP A 257 -1.96 -8.64 -13.01
CA ASP A 257 -3.06 -8.28 -13.93
C ASP A 257 -4.26 -7.68 -13.19
N VAL A 258 -4.69 -8.33 -12.08
CA VAL A 258 -5.80 -7.81 -11.26
C VAL A 258 -5.45 -6.46 -10.65
N THR A 259 -4.20 -6.28 -10.21
CA THR A 259 -3.74 -5.01 -9.61
C THR A 259 -3.74 -3.88 -10.63
N VAL A 260 -3.18 -4.11 -11.82
CA VAL A 260 -3.16 -3.12 -12.91
C VAL A 260 -4.58 -2.79 -13.36
N ALA A 261 -5.44 -3.80 -13.51
CA ALA A 261 -6.84 -3.60 -13.90
C ALA A 261 -7.63 -2.80 -12.84
N ALA A 262 -7.33 -2.99 -11.55
CA ALA A 262 -7.97 -2.23 -10.49
C ALA A 262 -7.50 -0.77 -10.45
N ALA A 263 -6.20 -0.52 -10.62
CA ALA A 263 -5.68 0.84 -10.74
C ALA A 263 -6.36 1.60 -11.89
N ASP A 264 -6.53 0.96 -13.06
CA ASP A 264 -7.21 1.56 -14.21
C ASP A 264 -8.73 1.73 -13.98
N ARG A 265 -9.45 0.65 -13.65
CA ARG A 265 -10.93 0.66 -13.64
C ARG A 265 -11.55 1.22 -12.37
N VAL A 266 -10.88 1.09 -11.23
CA VAL A 266 -11.40 1.54 -9.93
C VAL A 266 -10.88 2.93 -9.60
N LEU A 267 -9.57 3.15 -9.79
CA LEU A 267 -8.93 4.42 -9.44
C LEU A 267 -8.84 5.40 -10.62
N GLY A 268 -9.10 4.96 -11.86
CA GLY A 268 -8.97 5.81 -13.04
C GLY A 268 -7.52 6.08 -13.46
N LEU A 269 -6.57 5.32 -12.91
CA LEU A 269 -5.14 5.52 -13.09
C LEU A 269 -4.67 4.78 -14.34
N THR A 270 -4.85 5.44 -15.48
CA THR A 270 -4.75 4.82 -16.81
C THR A 270 -3.34 4.47 -17.25
N HIS A 271 -2.29 5.09 -16.73
CA HIS A 271 -0.90 4.75 -17.07
C HIS A 271 -0.26 3.96 -15.93
N THR A 272 -0.66 2.70 -15.78
CA THR A 272 -0.22 1.84 -14.68
C THR A 272 0.50 0.60 -15.20
N GLY A 273 1.58 0.20 -14.53
CA GLY A 273 2.29 -1.05 -14.80
C GLY A 273 2.95 -1.65 -13.56
N ILE A 274 3.21 -2.94 -13.60
CA ILE A 274 3.95 -3.68 -12.59
C ILE A 274 5.18 -4.30 -13.23
N HIS A 275 6.31 -4.13 -12.55
CA HIS A 275 7.56 -4.78 -12.91
C HIS A 275 8.01 -5.67 -11.76
N PHE A 276 8.38 -6.92 -12.07
CA PHE A 276 8.94 -7.85 -11.10
C PHE A 276 10.45 -7.94 -11.19
N VAL A 277 11.10 -8.13 -10.05
CA VAL A 277 12.53 -8.41 -10.03
C VAL A 277 12.80 -9.78 -10.65
N ASP A 278 13.80 -9.84 -11.53
CA ASP A 278 14.27 -11.08 -12.14
C ASP A 278 15.00 -11.98 -11.12
N ALA A 279 15.18 -13.26 -11.48
CA ALA A 279 15.83 -14.22 -10.59
C ALA A 279 17.31 -13.85 -10.29
N ALA A 280 17.96 -13.06 -11.15
CA ALA A 280 19.33 -12.61 -10.96
C ALA A 280 19.44 -11.36 -10.06
N GLY A 281 18.33 -10.68 -9.75
CA GLY A 281 18.33 -9.44 -8.96
C GLY A 281 18.98 -8.26 -9.67
N LYS A 282 18.88 -8.20 -11.00
CA LYS A 282 19.53 -7.20 -11.87
C LYS A 282 18.55 -6.37 -12.68
N HIS A 283 17.35 -6.89 -12.93
CA HIS A 283 16.34 -6.25 -13.76
C HIS A 283 14.97 -6.26 -13.09
N LEU A 284 14.23 -5.18 -13.25
CA LEU A 284 12.78 -5.15 -13.04
C LEU A 284 12.12 -5.35 -14.40
N GLU A 285 11.54 -6.52 -14.62
CA GLU A 285 10.91 -6.91 -15.88
C GLU A 285 9.42 -6.56 -15.87
N PRO A 286 8.88 -5.94 -16.93
CA PRO A 286 7.45 -5.63 -17.00
C PRO A 286 6.64 -6.94 -17.09
N VAL A 287 5.64 -7.08 -16.22
CA VAL A 287 4.79 -8.29 -16.16
C VAL A 287 3.34 -7.99 -16.51
N ALA A 288 2.81 -6.85 -16.07
CA ALA A 288 1.46 -6.39 -16.40
C ALA A 288 1.47 -4.87 -16.58
N TYR A 289 0.68 -4.35 -17.51
CA TYR A 289 0.53 -2.91 -17.74
C TYR A 289 -0.75 -2.63 -18.52
N THR A 290 -1.26 -1.40 -18.42
CA THR A 290 -2.45 -0.98 -19.15
C THR A 290 -2.16 -0.78 -20.64
N ASP A 291 -3.18 -0.91 -21.47
CA ASP A 291 -3.11 -0.62 -22.92
C ASP A 291 -2.60 0.81 -23.17
N THR A 292 -2.96 1.78 -22.32
CA THR A 292 -2.50 3.17 -22.41
C THR A 292 -0.98 3.30 -22.28
N VAL A 293 -0.34 2.47 -21.46
CA VAL A 293 1.13 2.43 -21.32
C VAL A 293 1.75 1.88 -22.60
N GLU A 294 1.21 0.80 -23.16
CA GLU A 294 1.67 0.23 -24.43
C GLU A 294 1.52 1.22 -25.59
N ASP A 295 0.39 1.91 -25.67
CA ASP A 295 0.14 2.92 -26.71
C ASP A 295 1.10 4.11 -26.61
N SER A 296 1.50 4.47 -25.38
CA SER A 296 2.38 5.62 -25.12
C SER A 296 3.87 5.31 -25.27
N LEU A 297 4.31 4.13 -24.81
CA LEU A 297 5.73 3.75 -24.77
C LEU A 297 6.11 2.74 -25.85
N GLY A 298 5.14 2.12 -26.53
CA GLY A 298 5.36 0.94 -27.36
C GLY A 298 5.78 -0.24 -26.50
N THR A 299 6.97 -0.78 -26.76
CA THR A 299 7.51 -1.87 -25.93
C THR A 299 7.95 -1.34 -24.57
N VAL A 300 7.27 -1.76 -23.51
CA VAL A 300 7.63 -1.42 -22.13
C VAL A 300 9.01 -2.03 -21.79
N PRO A 301 10.00 -1.23 -21.37
CA PRO A 301 11.35 -1.73 -21.14
C PRO A 301 11.49 -2.44 -19.78
N ALA A 302 12.43 -3.37 -19.71
CA ALA A 302 12.97 -3.85 -18.44
C ALA A 302 13.93 -2.80 -17.86
N LEU A 303 13.80 -2.54 -16.56
CA LEU A 303 14.55 -1.48 -15.89
C LEU A 303 15.79 -2.07 -15.22
N VAL A 304 16.94 -1.45 -15.45
CA VAL A 304 18.25 -1.94 -14.98
C VAL A 304 18.56 -1.40 -13.59
N ARG A 305 19.20 -2.24 -12.77
CA ARG A 305 19.68 -1.87 -11.44
C ARG A 305 20.51 -0.58 -11.43
N GLY A 306 20.09 0.37 -10.59
CA GLY A 306 20.80 1.63 -10.35
C GLY A 306 20.65 2.69 -11.45
N GLU A 307 19.77 2.47 -12.44
CA GLU A 307 19.58 3.37 -13.59
C GLU A 307 18.19 4.03 -13.65
N CYS A 308 17.37 3.91 -12.60
CA CYS A 308 16.02 4.52 -12.57
C CYS A 308 15.45 4.71 -11.15
N LEU A 309 14.52 5.66 -11.02
CA LEU A 309 13.74 5.90 -9.79
C LEU A 309 13.00 4.65 -9.29
N ALA A 310 12.45 3.85 -10.21
CA ALA A 310 11.76 2.61 -9.87
C ALA A 310 12.66 1.62 -9.14
N TRP A 311 13.94 1.55 -9.52
CA TRP A 311 14.90 0.71 -8.82
C TRP A 311 15.24 1.27 -7.43
N GLU A 312 15.40 2.59 -7.31
CA GLU A 312 15.67 3.23 -6.01
C GLU A 312 14.54 2.96 -5.02
N VAL A 313 13.28 3.02 -5.46
CA VAL A 313 12.10 2.68 -4.66
C VAL A 313 12.05 1.20 -4.29
N PHE A 314 12.38 0.31 -5.23
CA PHE A 314 12.47 -1.13 -4.94
C PHE A 314 13.52 -1.44 -3.86
N GLU A 315 14.71 -0.82 -3.96
CA GLU A 315 15.83 -1.07 -3.05
C GLU A 315 15.65 -0.40 -1.69
N SER A 316 15.02 0.78 -1.64
CA SER A 316 14.72 1.48 -0.38
C SER A 316 13.52 0.87 0.37
N GLY A 317 12.52 0.36 -0.37
CA GLY A 317 11.24 -0.07 0.19
C GLY A 317 10.35 1.09 0.65
N GLU A 318 10.66 2.33 0.26
CA GLU A 318 9.87 3.53 0.56
C GLU A 318 9.12 4.00 -0.69
N ASP A 319 7.88 4.48 -0.53
CA ASP A 319 7.08 5.00 -1.64
C ASP A 319 7.75 6.22 -2.29
N GLY A 320 7.78 6.27 -3.62
CA GLY A 320 8.26 7.43 -4.37
C GLY A 320 7.10 8.17 -5.02
N ILE A 321 6.87 9.44 -4.66
CA ILE A 321 5.82 10.28 -5.26
C ILE A 321 6.50 11.50 -5.87
N PHE A 322 6.38 11.66 -7.18
CA PHE A 322 7.10 12.66 -7.97
C PHE A 322 6.11 13.52 -8.74
N GLU A 323 5.97 14.79 -8.33
CA GLU A 323 5.13 15.78 -9.03
C GLU A 323 5.71 16.14 -10.40
N GLY A 324 7.03 16.01 -10.59
CA GLY A 324 7.76 16.34 -11.81
C GLY A 324 8.94 15.39 -12.09
N VAL A 325 8.68 14.26 -12.75
CA VAL A 325 9.67 13.18 -12.95
C VAL A 325 10.91 13.61 -13.75
N HIS A 326 10.78 14.58 -14.65
CA HIS A 326 11.91 15.07 -15.48
C HIS A 326 12.90 15.95 -14.70
N GLU A 327 12.52 16.42 -13.51
CA GLU A 327 13.39 17.21 -12.64
C GLU A 327 14.26 16.30 -11.74
N GLU A 328 13.93 15.01 -11.68
CA GLU A 328 14.62 14.04 -10.85
C GLU A 328 15.85 13.44 -11.53
N ALA A 329 16.93 13.27 -10.75
CA ALA A 329 18.21 12.76 -11.27
C ALA A 329 18.14 11.32 -11.79
N GLY A 330 17.14 10.54 -11.36
CA GLY A 330 16.92 9.13 -11.73
C GLY A 330 15.91 8.93 -12.87
N ALA A 331 15.50 9.97 -13.58
CA ALA A 331 14.51 9.87 -14.67
C ALA A 331 15.00 8.93 -15.79
N HIS A 332 14.30 7.81 -15.99
CA HIS A 332 14.75 6.77 -16.92
C HIS A 332 14.61 7.16 -18.40
N ASN A 333 13.52 7.84 -18.76
CA ASN A 333 13.23 8.22 -20.15
C ASN A 333 12.82 9.70 -20.24
N PRO A 334 13.77 10.63 -20.36
CA PRO A 334 13.47 12.07 -20.41
C PRO A 334 12.71 12.53 -21.67
N GLU A 335 12.57 11.67 -22.68
CA GLU A 335 11.80 11.99 -23.89
C GLU A 335 10.31 11.62 -23.78
N THR A 336 9.90 10.96 -22.69
CA THR A 336 8.48 10.60 -22.48
C THR A 336 7.58 11.82 -22.27
N HIS A 337 6.30 11.67 -22.64
CA HIS A 337 5.26 12.67 -22.37
C HIS A 337 4.77 12.66 -20.91
N LEU A 338 5.10 11.62 -20.14
CA LEU A 338 4.78 11.54 -18.72
C LEU A 338 5.47 12.66 -17.94
N ARG A 339 4.80 13.20 -16.92
CA ARG A 339 5.22 14.38 -16.15
C ARG A 339 5.21 14.11 -14.65
N SER A 340 4.21 13.39 -14.13
CA SER A 340 4.18 12.93 -12.74
C SER A 340 4.22 11.41 -12.66
N GLU A 341 4.76 10.88 -11.57
CA GLU A 341 4.89 9.44 -11.33
C GLU A 341 4.78 9.13 -9.83
N MET A 342 4.07 8.06 -9.49
CA MET A 342 4.12 7.45 -8.17
C MET A 342 4.50 5.97 -8.30
N ILE A 343 5.41 5.54 -7.43
CA ILE A 343 6.01 4.22 -7.46
C ILE A 343 5.89 3.62 -6.06
N PHE A 344 5.30 2.42 -6.01
CA PHE A 344 5.09 1.69 -4.76
C PHE A 344 5.86 0.37 -4.77
N PRO A 345 6.66 0.07 -3.74
CA PRO A 345 7.34 -1.21 -3.63
C PRO A 345 6.32 -2.33 -3.32
N LEU A 346 6.48 -3.46 -4.01
CA LEU A 346 5.68 -4.67 -3.80
C LEU A 346 6.46 -5.69 -2.97
N GLY A 347 7.06 -5.23 -1.87
CA GLY A 347 7.98 -6.03 -1.05
C GLY A 347 9.18 -6.54 -1.86
N SER A 348 9.53 -7.83 -1.73
CA SER A 348 10.64 -8.42 -2.49
C SER A 348 10.29 -8.77 -3.94
N HIS A 349 9.06 -8.51 -4.39
CA HIS A 349 8.58 -8.99 -5.69
C HIS A 349 8.87 -8.02 -6.83
N GLY A 350 8.90 -6.72 -6.57
CA GLY A 350 9.04 -5.69 -7.60
C GLY A 350 8.38 -4.37 -7.22
N VAL A 351 7.83 -3.66 -8.21
CA VAL A 351 7.21 -2.34 -8.04
C VAL A 351 5.93 -2.18 -8.85
N LEU A 352 5.01 -1.37 -8.33
CA LEU A 352 3.87 -0.79 -9.04
C LEU A 352 4.24 0.64 -9.45
N ILE A 353 4.12 0.95 -10.72
CA ILE A 353 4.43 2.26 -11.31
C ILE A 353 3.14 2.84 -11.88
N ILE A 354 2.82 4.08 -11.50
CA ILE A 354 1.66 4.81 -11.98
C ILE A 354 2.11 6.20 -12.41
N ALA A 355 1.80 6.59 -13.64
CA ALA A 355 2.23 7.85 -14.22
C ALA A 355 1.06 8.70 -14.74
N ALA A 356 1.35 9.96 -15.05
CA ALA A 356 0.40 10.89 -15.65
C ALA A 356 1.13 11.87 -16.58
N ASP A 357 0.40 12.47 -17.54
CA ASP A 357 0.94 13.41 -18.54
C ASP A 357 0.90 14.89 -18.09
N SER A 358 0.23 15.18 -16.98
CA SER A 358 0.23 16.49 -16.31
C SER A 358 1.18 16.52 -15.11
N LEU A 359 1.62 17.73 -14.74
CA LEU A 359 2.32 17.97 -13.47
C LEU A 359 1.32 17.98 -12.31
N ASP A 360 1.76 17.58 -11.12
CA ASP A 360 0.94 17.56 -9.90
C ASP A 360 -0.40 16.85 -10.12
N ALA A 361 -0.32 15.69 -10.78
CA ALA A 361 -1.49 15.01 -11.32
C ALA A 361 -2.31 14.25 -10.28
N PHE A 362 -1.71 13.91 -9.13
CA PHE A 362 -2.28 12.99 -8.16
C PHE A 362 -2.70 13.73 -6.90
N ASP A 363 -3.96 13.57 -6.49
CA ASP A 363 -4.41 14.10 -5.20
C ASP A 363 -4.05 13.15 -4.04
N ASP A 364 -4.19 13.66 -2.80
CA ASP A 364 -3.90 12.91 -1.58
C ASP A 364 -4.72 11.60 -1.47
N ALA A 365 -5.94 11.57 -2.02
CA ALA A 365 -6.81 10.40 -1.97
C ALA A 365 -6.38 9.34 -2.98
N GLU A 366 -6.00 9.73 -4.20
CA GLU A 366 -5.46 8.85 -5.24
C GLU A 366 -4.17 8.17 -4.76
N VAL A 367 -3.24 8.95 -4.17
CA VAL A 367 -2.02 8.40 -3.56
C VAL A 367 -2.35 7.39 -2.46
N TYR A 368 -3.29 7.73 -1.58
CA TYR A 368 -3.71 6.84 -0.49
C TYR A 368 -4.30 5.52 -1.02
N PHE A 369 -5.19 5.58 -2.02
CA PHE A 369 -5.82 4.40 -2.60
C PHE A 369 -4.85 3.54 -3.41
N ALA A 370 -3.95 4.16 -4.18
CA ALA A 370 -2.91 3.44 -4.90
C ALA A 370 -1.96 2.71 -3.93
N LYS A 371 -1.59 3.36 -2.83
CA LYS A 371 -0.80 2.74 -1.76
C LYS A 371 -1.53 1.55 -1.11
N LEU A 372 -2.82 1.69 -0.83
CA LEU A 372 -3.63 0.59 -0.28
C LEU A 372 -3.69 -0.61 -1.24
N LEU A 373 -3.85 -0.34 -2.53
CA LEU A 373 -3.85 -1.36 -3.58
C LEU A 373 -2.49 -2.06 -3.66
N ALA A 374 -1.37 -1.32 -3.68
CA ALA A 374 -0.02 -1.87 -3.68
C ALA A 374 0.26 -2.75 -2.44
N ALA A 375 -0.13 -2.29 -1.25
CA ALA A 375 0.00 -3.06 -0.02
C ALA A 375 -0.80 -4.38 -0.08
N THR A 376 -2.02 -4.32 -0.61
CA THR A 376 -2.88 -5.51 -0.77
C THR A 376 -2.31 -6.47 -1.81
N ALA A 377 -1.81 -5.96 -2.93
CA ALA A 377 -1.13 -6.74 -3.96
C ALA A 377 0.12 -7.44 -3.41
N THR A 378 0.91 -6.76 -2.57
CA THR A 378 2.09 -7.34 -1.91
C THR A 378 1.72 -8.58 -1.09
N VAL A 379 0.66 -8.49 -0.27
CA VAL A 379 0.18 -9.63 0.52
C VAL A 379 -0.29 -10.78 -0.38
N ALA A 380 -0.95 -10.47 -1.50
CA ALA A 380 -1.37 -11.48 -2.46
C ALA A 380 -0.17 -12.15 -3.19
N LEU A 381 0.87 -11.38 -3.52
CA LEU A 381 2.12 -11.88 -4.12
C LEU A 381 2.89 -12.79 -3.15
N ASP A 382 2.97 -12.41 -1.87
CA ASP A 382 3.57 -13.24 -0.82
C ASP A 382 2.84 -14.58 -0.71
N ARG A 383 1.50 -14.56 -0.71
CA ARG A 383 0.68 -15.78 -0.71
C ARG A 383 0.96 -16.64 -1.93
N ALA A 384 0.88 -16.06 -3.13
CA ALA A 384 1.05 -16.78 -4.39
C ALA A 384 2.45 -17.42 -4.49
N THR A 385 3.48 -16.73 -4.01
CA THR A 385 4.85 -17.25 -3.96
C THR A 385 4.95 -18.41 -2.97
N HIS A 386 4.39 -18.25 -1.77
CA HIS A 386 4.42 -19.30 -0.76
C HIS A 386 3.67 -20.57 -1.19
N GLU A 387 2.53 -20.42 -1.86
CA GLU A 387 1.75 -21.53 -2.40
C GLU A 387 2.54 -22.30 -3.46
N SER A 388 3.17 -21.58 -4.41
CA SER A 388 4.03 -22.20 -5.43
C SER A 388 5.23 -22.95 -4.80
N GLU A 389 5.85 -22.40 -3.75
CA GLU A 389 6.91 -23.10 -3.02
C GLU A 389 6.42 -24.36 -2.32
N LEU A 390 5.22 -24.33 -1.73
CA LEU A 390 4.61 -25.49 -1.08
C LEU A 390 4.27 -26.58 -2.09
N GLU A 391 3.70 -26.20 -3.24
CA GLU A 391 3.40 -27.12 -4.34
C GLU A 391 4.68 -27.75 -4.89
N ALA A 392 5.73 -26.96 -5.11
CA ALA A 392 7.02 -27.48 -5.56
C ALA A 392 7.63 -28.46 -4.54
N LYS A 393 7.54 -28.17 -3.23
CA LYS A 393 7.98 -29.09 -2.17
C LYS A 393 7.16 -30.37 -2.13
N ASN A 394 5.84 -30.27 -2.26
CA ASN A 394 4.94 -31.43 -2.29
C ASN A 394 5.22 -32.30 -3.53
N ALA A 395 5.37 -31.71 -4.71
CA ALA A 395 5.70 -32.43 -5.93
C ALA A 395 7.02 -33.21 -5.80
N ARG A 396 8.06 -32.58 -5.23
CA ARG A 396 9.33 -33.26 -4.93
C ARG A 396 9.16 -34.42 -3.94
N LEU A 397 8.33 -34.24 -2.92
CA LEU A 397 8.04 -35.30 -1.95
C LEU A 397 7.26 -36.47 -2.59
N GLU A 398 6.30 -36.19 -3.46
CA GLU A 398 5.54 -37.21 -4.19
C GLU A 398 6.42 -38.00 -5.15
N GLU A 399 7.29 -37.30 -5.89
CA GLU A 399 8.31 -37.92 -6.73
C GLU A 399 9.24 -38.83 -5.91
N PHE A 400 9.75 -38.32 -4.79
CA PHE A 400 10.59 -39.08 -3.87
C PHE A 400 9.87 -40.34 -3.35
N VAL A 401 8.64 -40.23 -2.85
CA VAL A 401 7.85 -41.38 -2.37
C VAL A 401 7.59 -42.39 -3.49
N GLY A 402 7.38 -41.91 -4.73
CA GLY A 402 7.21 -42.74 -5.92
C GLY A 402 8.43 -43.60 -6.20
N VAL A 403 9.62 -42.99 -6.29
CA VAL A 403 10.90 -43.69 -6.52
C VAL A 403 11.19 -44.69 -5.41
N VAL A 404 11.09 -44.27 -4.14
CA VAL A 404 11.34 -45.13 -2.97
C VAL A 404 10.44 -46.36 -2.98
N SER A 405 9.15 -46.17 -3.24
CA SER A 405 8.18 -47.27 -3.24
C SER A 405 8.46 -48.28 -4.33
N HIS A 406 8.85 -47.81 -5.52
CA HIS A 406 9.22 -48.68 -6.63
C HIS A 406 10.49 -49.50 -6.30
N ASP A 407 11.52 -48.82 -5.82
CA ASP A 407 12.84 -49.40 -5.61
C ASP A 407 12.90 -50.35 -4.41
N LEU A 408 12.03 -50.17 -3.41
CA LEU A 408 11.88 -51.13 -2.31
C LEU A 408 10.98 -52.31 -2.68
N ARG A 409 9.91 -52.10 -3.47
CA ARG A 409 9.00 -53.20 -3.87
C ARG A 409 9.71 -54.23 -4.74
N ASN A 410 10.58 -53.81 -5.64
CA ASN A 410 11.24 -54.72 -6.58
C ASN A 410 12.09 -55.81 -5.87
N PRO A 411 13.07 -55.49 -5.01
CA PRO A 411 13.80 -56.49 -4.25
C PRO A 411 12.92 -57.24 -3.25
N LEU A 412 11.87 -56.62 -2.70
CA LEU A 412 10.93 -57.31 -1.81
C LEU A 412 10.19 -58.43 -2.55
N ASN A 413 9.66 -58.16 -3.75
CA ASN A 413 8.99 -59.16 -4.58
C ASN A 413 9.95 -60.30 -4.98
N VAL A 414 11.21 -59.99 -5.26
CA VAL A 414 12.24 -60.99 -5.56
C VAL A 414 12.53 -61.86 -4.32
N ALA A 415 12.63 -61.26 -3.14
CA ALA A 415 12.81 -61.98 -1.88
C ALA A 415 11.61 -62.90 -1.58
N GLU A 416 10.38 -62.40 -1.75
CA GLU A 416 9.16 -63.18 -1.57
C GLU A 416 9.10 -64.38 -2.53
N GLY A 417 9.38 -64.16 -3.82
CA GLY A 417 9.39 -65.23 -4.82
C GLY A 417 10.46 -66.29 -4.54
N ALA A 418 11.67 -65.88 -4.16
CA ALA A 418 12.75 -66.80 -3.79
C ALA A 418 12.41 -67.60 -2.52
N LEU A 419 11.81 -66.96 -1.51
CA LEU A 419 11.38 -67.65 -0.29
C LEU A 419 10.27 -68.69 -0.56
N SER A 420 9.31 -68.37 -1.44
CA SER A 420 8.30 -69.33 -1.90
C SER A 420 8.95 -70.54 -2.56
N LEU A 421 9.90 -70.35 -3.48
CA LEU A 421 10.62 -71.43 -4.14
C LEU A 421 11.44 -72.27 -3.17
N ALA A 422 12.15 -71.64 -2.22
CA ALA A 422 12.89 -72.33 -1.16
C ALA A 422 11.98 -73.25 -0.34
N THR A 423 10.77 -72.78 -0.03
CA THR A 423 9.78 -73.53 0.76
C THR A 423 9.18 -74.70 -0.01
N GLU A 424 8.91 -74.53 -1.31
CA GLU A 424 8.33 -75.57 -2.16
C GLU A 424 9.33 -76.66 -2.55
N THR A 425 10.57 -76.26 -2.88
CA THR A 425 11.59 -77.15 -3.43
C THR A 425 12.52 -77.73 -2.36
N GLY A 426 12.67 -77.05 -1.22
CA GLY A 426 13.67 -77.35 -0.20
C GLY A 426 15.10 -76.97 -0.61
N ASP A 427 15.28 -76.28 -1.74
CA ASP A 427 16.58 -75.80 -2.20
C ASP A 427 16.98 -74.54 -1.43
N LEU A 428 18.12 -74.63 -0.73
CA LEU A 428 18.62 -73.55 0.11
C LEU A 428 19.33 -72.46 -0.70
N ASP A 429 19.68 -72.71 -1.97
CA ASP A 429 20.30 -71.72 -2.85
C ASP A 429 19.37 -70.49 -3.05
N HIS A 430 18.05 -70.71 -2.98
CA HIS A 430 17.06 -69.64 -2.99
C HIS A 430 17.13 -68.72 -1.74
N LEU A 431 17.63 -69.19 -0.60
CA LEU A 431 17.82 -68.34 0.59
C LEU A 431 18.95 -67.33 0.42
N GLU A 432 19.97 -67.63 -0.40
CA GLU A 432 21.02 -66.66 -0.73
C GLU A 432 20.45 -65.48 -1.54
N GLN A 433 19.48 -65.74 -2.42
CA GLN A 433 18.77 -64.71 -3.19
C GLN A 433 17.90 -63.81 -2.30
N VAL A 434 17.26 -64.38 -1.26
CA VAL A 434 16.56 -63.61 -0.23
C VAL A 434 17.53 -62.67 0.50
N ASN A 435 18.69 -63.20 0.90
CA ASN A 435 19.68 -62.42 1.64
C ASN A 435 20.27 -61.26 0.81
N ARG A 436 20.54 -61.49 -0.48
CA ARG A 436 20.94 -60.43 -1.42
C ARG A 436 19.87 -59.34 -1.55
N SER A 437 18.62 -59.74 -1.71
CA SER A 437 17.49 -58.80 -1.83
C SER A 437 17.29 -57.98 -0.55
N HIS A 438 17.43 -58.58 0.63
CA HIS A 438 17.39 -57.88 1.91
C HIS A 438 18.55 -56.91 2.12
N ARG A 439 19.77 -57.27 1.65
CA ARG A 439 20.92 -56.38 1.69
C ARG A 439 20.65 -55.12 0.84
N ARG A 440 20.15 -55.32 -0.38
CA ARG A 440 19.74 -54.23 -1.28
C ARG A 440 18.67 -53.32 -0.67
N ILE A 441 17.66 -53.88 -0.01
CA ILE A 441 16.64 -53.09 0.72
C ILE A 441 17.28 -52.25 1.82
N ARG A 442 18.21 -52.82 2.61
CA ARG A 442 18.90 -52.10 3.68
C ARG A 442 19.73 -50.94 3.12
N GLU A 443 20.45 -51.17 2.02
CA GLU A 443 21.25 -50.16 1.32
C GLU A 443 20.37 -49.00 0.81
N ILE A 444 19.22 -49.31 0.19
CA ILE A 444 18.25 -48.28 -0.24
C ILE A 444 17.77 -47.48 0.97
N ILE A 445 17.37 -48.13 2.06
CA ILE A 445 16.92 -47.44 3.28
C ILE A 445 18.02 -46.55 3.87
N GLU A 446 19.26 -47.03 3.92
CA GLU A 446 20.41 -46.26 4.42
C GLU A 446 20.69 -45.03 3.53
N GLY A 447 20.68 -45.18 2.21
CA GLY A 447 20.81 -44.06 1.27
C GLY A 447 19.69 -43.01 1.41
N LEU A 448 18.45 -43.46 1.58
CA LEU A 448 17.30 -42.58 1.80
C LEU A 448 17.37 -41.84 3.14
N LEU A 449 17.91 -42.45 4.19
CA LEU A 449 18.13 -41.79 5.47
C LEU A 449 19.24 -40.73 5.41
N VAL A 450 20.18 -40.85 4.48
CA VAL A 450 21.16 -39.79 4.18
C VAL A 450 20.49 -38.62 3.49
N LEU A 451 19.67 -38.88 2.46
CA LEU A 451 18.91 -37.86 1.73
C LEU A 451 17.88 -37.14 2.61
N ALA A 452 17.06 -37.86 3.38
CA ALA A 452 16.04 -37.29 4.26
C ALA A 452 16.61 -36.47 5.45
N ARG A 453 17.93 -36.48 5.64
CA ARG A 453 18.64 -35.57 6.56
C ARG A 453 19.04 -34.24 5.91
N GLU A 454 18.53 -33.97 4.70
CA GLU A 454 18.43 -32.63 4.11
C GLU A 454 18.08 -31.58 5.19
N GLY A 455 18.89 -30.52 5.24
CA GLY A 455 18.65 -29.38 6.14
C GLY A 455 19.50 -29.33 7.40
N ARG A 456 20.33 -30.34 7.71
CA ARG A 456 21.49 -30.07 8.59
C ARG A 456 22.62 -29.54 7.73
N ALA A 457 22.71 -28.21 7.68
CA ALA A 457 23.92 -27.48 7.35
C ALA A 457 25.14 -28.28 7.82
N VAL A 458 26.17 -28.37 6.97
CA VAL A 458 27.48 -28.83 7.41
C VAL A 458 27.76 -28.18 8.77
N GLY A 459 28.21 -28.99 9.74
CA GLY A 459 28.55 -28.46 11.06
C GLY A 459 29.65 -27.40 10.95
N GLU A 460 30.20 -26.96 12.08
CA GLU A 460 31.39 -26.09 12.01
C GLU A 460 32.50 -26.76 11.20
N THR A 461 32.84 -26.18 10.04
CA THR A 461 33.99 -26.61 9.24
C THR A 461 35.26 -26.19 9.97
N ARG A 462 36.26 -27.08 9.99
CA ARG A 462 37.54 -26.83 10.63
C ARG A 462 38.66 -27.17 9.66
N PRO A 463 39.88 -26.63 9.83
CA PRO A 463 41.03 -27.09 9.07
C PRO A 463 41.29 -28.56 9.38
N VAL A 464 41.22 -29.41 8.35
CA VAL A 464 41.39 -30.86 8.44
C VAL A 464 42.43 -31.31 7.40
N ILE A 465 43.35 -32.16 7.82
CA ILE A 465 44.41 -32.72 6.97
C ILE A 465 43.84 -33.91 6.20
N LEU A 466 43.86 -33.85 4.86
CA LEU A 466 43.22 -34.84 3.99
C LEU A 466 43.78 -36.25 4.22
N GLY A 467 45.10 -36.38 4.27
CA GLY A 467 45.76 -37.67 4.44
C GLY A 467 45.30 -38.39 5.72
N THR A 468 45.20 -37.65 6.83
CA THR A 468 44.74 -38.21 8.11
C THR A 468 43.31 -38.77 8.02
N VAL A 469 42.40 -38.06 7.35
CA VAL A 469 41.00 -38.52 7.24
C VAL A 469 40.86 -39.66 6.24
N ALA A 470 41.63 -39.62 5.16
CA ALA A 470 41.69 -40.71 4.19
C ALA A 470 42.18 -42.02 4.84
N GLU A 471 43.23 -41.98 5.66
CA GLU A 471 43.71 -43.17 6.40
C GLU A 471 42.65 -43.72 7.37
N GLU A 472 41.95 -42.84 8.08
CA GLU A 472 40.89 -43.24 9.01
C GLU A 472 39.70 -43.88 8.28
N ALA A 473 39.25 -43.27 7.18
CA ALA A 473 38.19 -43.82 6.34
C ALA A 473 38.60 -45.17 5.74
N TRP A 474 39.86 -45.32 5.31
CA TRP A 474 40.38 -46.56 4.74
C TRP A 474 40.40 -47.70 5.76
N ALA A 475 40.69 -47.41 7.03
CA ALA A 475 40.64 -48.41 8.10
C ALA A 475 39.23 -48.96 8.39
N ASN A 476 38.18 -48.24 7.95
CA ASN A 476 36.78 -48.61 8.17
C ASN A 476 36.15 -49.36 6.99
N VAL A 477 36.85 -49.51 5.87
CA VAL A 477 36.37 -50.19 4.66
C VAL A 477 37.01 -51.58 4.54
N GLU A 478 36.24 -52.58 4.10
CA GLU A 478 36.80 -53.89 3.75
C GLU A 478 37.55 -53.77 2.43
N THR A 479 38.88 -53.88 2.48
CA THR A 479 39.76 -53.48 1.35
C THR A 479 40.21 -54.65 0.48
N GLU A 480 39.95 -55.90 0.86
CA GLU A 480 40.26 -57.14 0.09
C GLU A 480 41.66 -57.20 -0.58
N GLY A 481 42.66 -56.49 -0.04
CA GLY A 481 44.02 -56.42 -0.58
C GLY A 481 44.33 -55.20 -1.45
N ALA A 482 43.36 -54.29 -1.66
CA ALA A 482 43.55 -52.99 -2.28
C ALA A 482 44.57 -52.13 -1.51
N THR A 483 45.20 -51.19 -2.21
CA THR A 483 46.25 -50.32 -1.67
C THR A 483 45.81 -48.87 -1.70
N LEU A 484 45.96 -48.16 -0.57
CA LEU A 484 45.81 -46.71 -0.51
C LEU A 484 47.16 -46.03 -0.70
N VAL A 485 47.21 -45.06 -1.60
CA VAL A 485 48.34 -44.14 -1.79
C VAL A 485 47.87 -42.74 -1.44
N ILE A 486 48.61 -42.05 -0.59
CA ILE A 486 48.36 -40.65 -0.27
C ILE A 486 49.45 -39.83 -0.96
N GLY A 487 49.04 -38.92 -1.82
CA GLY A 487 49.89 -37.99 -2.52
C GLY A 487 50.35 -36.84 -1.62
N GLU A 488 50.48 -35.64 -2.21
CA GLU A 488 50.79 -34.45 -1.43
C GLU A 488 49.60 -34.08 -0.52
N ASP A 489 49.88 -33.94 0.77
CA ASP A 489 48.84 -33.71 1.78
C ASP A 489 48.42 -32.23 1.81
N ARG A 490 47.11 -31.95 1.86
CA ARG A 490 46.53 -30.61 1.88
C ARG A 490 45.57 -30.47 3.06
N THR A 491 45.48 -29.26 3.59
CA THR A 491 44.47 -28.92 4.60
C THR A 491 43.26 -28.30 3.92
N VAL A 492 42.06 -28.83 4.21
CA VAL A 492 40.78 -28.32 3.72
C VAL A 492 39.87 -27.93 4.88
N HIS A 493 38.97 -26.97 4.67
CA HIS A 493 37.97 -26.59 5.67
C HIS A 493 36.73 -27.48 5.54
N ALA A 494 36.61 -28.48 6.41
CA ALA A 494 35.57 -29.49 6.31
C ALA A 494 34.97 -29.87 7.67
N ASP A 495 33.74 -30.38 7.65
CA ASP A 495 33.24 -31.24 8.72
C ASP A 495 33.94 -32.59 8.59
N ARG A 496 34.78 -32.90 9.60
CA ARG A 496 35.60 -34.11 9.63
C ARG A 496 34.78 -35.38 9.43
N ASN A 497 33.60 -35.49 10.05
CA ASN A 497 32.80 -36.71 9.97
C ASN A 497 32.21 -36.89 8.58
N ARG A 498 31.75 -35.80 7.95
CA ARG A 498 31.24 -35.85 6.58
C ARG A 498 32.36 -36.14 5.58
N LEU A 499 33.54 -35.58 5.79
CA LEU A 499 34.70 -35.89 4.94
C LEU A 499 35.14 -37.35 5.07
N THR A 500 35.12 -37.93 6.29
CA THR A 500 35.33 -39.38 6.48
C THR A 500 34.31 -40.19 5.69
N GLN A 501 33.02 -39.82 5.77
CA GLN A 501 31.95 -40.50 5.04
C GLN A 501 32.14 -40.40 3.52
N LEU A 502 32.57 -39.25 2.98
CA LEU A 502 32.87 -39.08 1.56
C LEU A 502 33.94 -40.08 1.12
N PHE A 503 35.04 -40.16 1.86
CA PHE A 503 36.12 -41.11 1.56
C PHE A 503 35.68 -42.57 1.70
N GLU A 504 34.94 -42.93 2.74
CA GLU A 504 34.42 -44.30 2.90
C GLU A 504 33.52 -44.73 1.72
N ASN A 505 32.73 -43.81 1.17
CA ASN A 505 31.91 -44.08 -0.01
C ASN A 505 32.77 -44.21 -1.27
N ALA A 506 33.76 -43.36 -1.46
CA ALA A 506 34.66 -43.42 -2.62
C ALA A 506 35.52 -44.70 -2.61
N PHE A 507 36.06 -45.08 -1.45
CA PHE A 507 36.90 -46.26 -1.30
C PHE A 507 36.11 -47.55 -1.49
N ARG A 508 34.91 -47.63 -0.91
CA ARG A 508 34.01 -48.77 -1.12
C ARG A 508 33.67 -48.92 -2.60
N ASN A 509 33.32 -47.83 -3.27
CA ASN A 509 33.06 -47.82 -4.71
C ASN A 509 34.27 -48.34 -5.52
N SER A 510 35.48 -47.87 -5.16
CA SER A 510 36.72 -48.28 -5.82
C SER A 510 37.03 -49.77 -5.63
N VAL A 511 36.77 -50.33 -4.44
CA VAL A 511 37.03 -51.74 -4.13
C VAL A 511 35.96 -52.66 -4.72
N GLU A 512 34.68 -52.31 -4.59
CA GLU A 512 33.55 -53.09 -5.12
C GLU A 512 33.57 -53.18 -6.66
N HIS A 513 33.96 -52.09 -7.33
CA HIS A 513 34.03 -52.01 -8.80
C HIS A 513 35.47 -52.15 -9.33
N GLY A 514 36.39 -52.62 -8.48
CA GLY A 514 37.77 -52.95 -8.84
C GLY A 514 37.85 -54.08 -9.86
N PRO A 515 39.00 -54.26 -10.56
CA PRO A 515 39.15 -55.31 -11.54
C PRO A 515 39.25 -56.68 -10.85
N THR A 516 38.13 -57.36 -10.60
CA THR A 516 38.14 -58.72 -10.03
C THR A 516 37.28 -59.71 -10.81
N ARG A 517 37.95 -60.80 -11.24
CA ARG A 517 37.45 -62.11 -11.71
C ARG A 517 36.17 -62.14 -12.57
N GLY A 518 36.40 -62.01 -13.87
CA GLY A 518 35.76 -62.89 -14.84
C GLY A 518 34.52 -62.34 -15.52
N GLN A 519 34.74 -61.51 -16.55
CA GLN A 519 33.88 -61.52 -17.74
C GLN A 519 34.78 -61.74 -18.97
N ASN A 520 34.80 -63.00 -19.41
CA ASN A 520 35.42 -63.62 -20.61
C ASN A 520 36.18 -62.73 -21.61
N PRO A 521 37.38 -63.19 -22.03
CA PRO A 521 37.71 -63.38 -23.43
C PRO A 521 37.59 -64.88 -23.74
N ALA A 522 36.58 -65.25 -24.52
CA ALA A 522 36.67 -66.50 -25.27
C ALA A 522 37.93 -66.41 -26.18
N ASP A 523 38.68 -67.51 -26.25
CA ASP A 523 40.01 -67.69 -26.85
C ASP A 523 41.21 -67.16 -26.06
N SER A 524 41.74 -67.98 -25.14
CA SER A 524 42.86 -68.88 -25.47
C SER A 524 43.39 -69.53 -24.19
N GLY A 525 43.61 -70.85 -24.24
CA GLY A 525 44.15 -71.60 -23.12
C GLY A 525 45.64 -71.32 -22.91
N ASP A 526 46.00 -70.88 -21.70
CA ASP A 526 47.20 -71.37 -21.04
C ASP A 526 47.04 -71.26 -19.52
N SER A 527 47.53 -72.28 -18.84
CA SER A 527 47.49 -72.41 -17.38
C SER A 527 48.64 -71.60 -16.79
N GLY A 528 48.40 -70.34 -16.43
CA GLY A 528 49.37 -69.50 -15.72
C GLY A 528 48.74 -68.83 -14.51
N ALA A 529 49.32 -69.06 -13.33
CA ALA A 529 48.97 -68.35 -12.11
C ALA A 529 49.19 -66.84 -12.30
N HIS A 530 48.11 -66.08 -12.48
CA HIS A 530 48.15 -64.63 -12.48
C HIS A 530 47.55 -64.11 -11.17
N ASP A 531 48.41 -63.45 -10.39
CA ASP A 531 48.04 -62.55 -9.29
C ASP A 531 46.91 -61.63 -9.77
N SER A 532 45.81 -61.61 -9.02
CA SER A 532 44.74 -60.62 -9.17
C SER A 532 45.36 -59.26 -8.80
N ALA A 533 45.48 -58.34 -9.76
CA ALA A 533 45.95 -57.00 -9.45
C ALA A 533 44.91 -56.31 -8.56
N ALA A 534 45.26 -56.10 -7.30
CA ALA A 534 44.40 -55.38 -6.36
C ALA A 534 44.36 -53.88 -6.75
N VAL A 535 43.18 -53.26 -6.58
CA VAL A 535 42.97 -51.83 -6.88
C VAL A 535 43.92 -50.95 -6.09
N THR A 536 44.49 -49.95 -6.73
CA THR A 536 45.20 -48.86 -6.07
C THR A 536 44.33 -47.61 -6.09
N VAL A 537 43.99 -47.10 -4.90
CA VAL A 537 43.28 -45.82 -4.75
C VAL A 537 44.27 -44.76 -4.31
N THR A 538 44.35 -43.66 -5.05
CA THR A 538 45.21 -42.52 -4.76
C THR A 538 44.38 -41.32 -4.33
N VAL A 539 44.69 -40.75 -3.17
CA VAL A 539 44.14 -39.46 -2.74
C VAL A 539 45.23 -38.41 -2.91
N GLU A 540 44.97 -37.40 -3.74
CA GLU A 540 45.95 -36.36 -4.07
C GLU A 540 45.35 -34.95 -3.98
N ALA A 541 46.18 -33.98 -3.61
CA ALA A 541 45.81 -32.57 -3.68
C ALA A 541 45.80 -32.08 -5.15
N THR A 542 44.82 -31.25 -5.49
CA THR A 542 44.78 -30.50 -6.76
C THR A 542 44.98 -29.01 -6.49
N PRO A 543 45.19 -28.16 -7.51
CA PRO A 543 45.33 -26.71 -7.30
C PRO A 543 44.14 -26.08 -6.56
N ASP A 544 42.93 -26.55 -6.86
CA ASP A 544 41.68 -25.95 -6.36
C ASP A 544 40.94 -26.85 -5.35
N GLY A 545 41.55 -27.96 -4.92
CA GLY A 545 40.97 -28.89 -3.95
C GLY A 545 41.71 -30.22 -3.82
N PHE A 546 41.01 -31.34 -4.05
CA PHE A 546 41.58 -32.69 -3.99
C PHE A 546 40.88 -33.66 -4.96
N ALA A 547 41.56 -34.75 -5.29
CA ALA A 547 41.04 -35.81 -6.12
C ALA A 547 41.24 -37.19 -5.50
N ILE A 548 40.30 -38.09 -5.80
CA ILE A 548 40.35 -39.51 -5.48
C ILE A 548 40.39 -40.25 -6.81
N VAL A 549 41.46 -41.01 -7.04
CA VAL A 549 41.75 -41.68 -8.31
C VAL A 549 41.90 -43.17 -8.06
N ASP A 550 41.10 -44.00 -8.70
CA ASP A 550 41.33 -45.45 -8.76
C ASP A 550 41.97 -45.86 -10.09
N ASP A 551 42.57 -47.06 -10.13
CA ASP A 551 43.09 -47.72 -11.33
C ASP A 551 42.12 -48.79 -11.88
N GLY A 552 40.83 -48.64 -11.57
CA GLY A 552 39.75 -49.54 -11.99
C GLY A 552 39.33 -49.34 -13.46
N PRO A 553 38.18 -49.92 -13.86
CA PRO A 553 37.66 -49.79 -15.23
C PRO A 553 37.18 -48.37 -15.57
N GLY A 554 36.88 -47.54 -14.55
CA GLY A 554 36.36 -46.18 -14.70
C GLY A 554 34.92 -46.11 -15.22
N ILE A 555 34.41 -44.89 -15.43
CA ILE A 555 33.07 -44.63 -15.97
C ILE A 555 33.17 -44.01 -17.37
N PRO A 556 32.49 -44.59 -18.40
CA PRO A 556 32.42 -44.02 -19.75
C PRO A 556 31.93 -42.57 -19.73
N GLU A 557 32.50 -41.70 -20.57
CA GLU A 557 32.16 -40.27 -20.59
C GLU A 557 30.66 -39.99 -20.78
N SER A 558 29.99 -40.80 -21.60
CA SER A 558 28.53 -40.72 -21.84
C SER A 558 27.67 -41.06 -20.63
N GLU A 559 28.24 -41.70 -19.61
CA GLU A 559 27.52 -42.21 -18.44
C GLU A 559 27.82 -41.38 -17.17
N ARG A 560 28.78 -40.45 -17.21
CA ARG A 560 29.23 -39.71 -16.01
C ARG A 560 28.18 -38.77 -15.43
N GLU A 561 27.41 -38.12 -16.28
CA GLU A 561 26.34 -37.21 -15.85
C GLU A 561 25.20 -38.01 -15.20
N ALA A 562 24.84 -39.15 -15.81
CA ALA A 562 23.85 -40.07 -15.25
C ALA A 562 24.34 -40.79 -13.99
N ALA A 563 25.65 -41.02 -13.83
CA ALA A 563 26.23 -41.66 -12.64
C ALA A 563 26.13 -40.84 -11.36
N LEU A 564 25.81 -39.54 -11.49
CA LEU A 564 25.50 -38.65 -10.39
C LEU A 564 24.01 -38.62 -10.06
N GLU A 565 23.15 -39.25 -10.87
CA GLU A 565 21.73 -39.37 -10.59
C GLU A 565 21.45 -40.46 -9.53
N PRO A 566 20.48 -40.27 -8.63
CA PRO A 566 20.07 -41.28 -7.66
C PRO A 566 19.72 -42.62 -8.31
N GLY A 567 20.43 -43.69 -7.93
CA GLY A 567 20.10 -45.06 -8.32
C GLY A 567 20.77 -45.56 -9.59
N TYR A 568 21.64 -44.78 -10.23
CA TYR A 568 22.43 -45.24 -11.38
C TYR A 568 23.55 -46.20 -10.97
N SER A 569 23.54 -47.43 -11.48
CA SER A 569 24.60 -48.43 -11.28
C SER A 569 24.73 -49.33 -12.51
N THR A 570 25.97 -49.61 -12.94
CA THR A 570 26.29 -50.50 -14.06
C THR A 570 26.39 -51.99 -13.66
N ASP A 571 26.44 -52.29 -12.35
CA ASP A 571 26.49 -53.64 -11.76
C ASP A 571 25.47 -53.80 -10.59
N GLU A 572 25.50 -54.92 -9.84
CA GLU A 572 24.70 -55.18 -8.62
C GLU A 572 24.95 -54.16 -7.46
N GLY A 573 25.63 -53.05 -7.71
CA GLY A 573 25.87 -51.94 -6.78
C GLY A 573 24.64 -51.07 -6.51
N THR A 574 24.75 -50.26 -5.47
CA THR A 574 23.64 -49.47 -4.90
C THR A 574 23.27 -48.23 -5.71
N GLY A 575 24.19 -47.71 -6.53
CA GLY A 575 23.99 -46.46 -7.29
C GLY A 575 23.82 -45.20 -6.44
N PHE A 576 24.11 -45.27 -5.14
CA PHE A 576 24.02 -44.14 -4.21
C PHE A 576 25.38 -43.61 -3.76
N GLY A 577 26.47 -44.35 -3.99
CA GLY A 577 27.81 -43.96 -3.52
C GLY A 577 28.26 -42.59 -4.04
N LEU A 578 28.16 -42.36 -5.35
CA LEU A 578 28.53 -41.09 -5.98
C LEU A 578 27.58 -39.95 -5.59
N VAL A 579 26.30 -40.25 -5.44
CA VAL A 579 25.26 -39.31 -4.97
C VAL A 579 25.56 -38.84 -3.54
N ILE A 580 26.03 -39.73 -2.66
CA ILE A 580 26.43 -39.36 -1.29
C ILE A 580 27.67 -38.43 -1.33
N ILE A 581 28.64 -38.72 -2.18
CA ILE A 581 29.84 -37.89 -2.36
C ILE A 581 29.45 -36.49 -2.88
N GLN A 582 28.58 -36.42 -3.89
CA GLN A 582 28.05 -35.17 -4.42
C GLN A 582 27.34 -34.34 -3.35
N ASN A 583 26.42 -34.95 -2.60
CA ASN A 583 25.71 -34.27 -1.53
C ASN A 583 26.63 -33.72 -0.44
N ILE A 584 27.70 -34.45 -0.10
CA ILE A 584 28.69 -33.97 0.87
C ILE A 584 29.47 -32.79 0.30
N ALA A 585 29.86 -32.83 -0.98
CA ALA A 585 30.54 -31.73 -1.65
C ALA A 585 29.65 -30.46 -1.70
N GLU A 586 28.43 -30.59 -2.21
CA GLU A 586 27.45 -29.49 -2.28
C GLU A 586 27.16 -28.90 -0.90
N GLY A 587 27.03 -29.74 0.14
CA GLY A 587 26.83 -29.28 1.50
C GLY A 587 27.97 -28.40 2.03
N HIS A 588 29.20 -28.61 1.57
CA HIS A 588 30.37 -27.80 1.92
C HIS A 588 30.57 -26.61 0.97
N GLY A 589 29.70 -26.43 -0.03
CA GLY A 589 29.88 -25.44 -1.10
C GLY A 589 31.00 -25.80 -2.08
N TRP A 590 31.35 -27.08 -2.18
CA TRP A 590 32.37 -27.60 -3.09
C TRP A 590 31.75 -28.07 -4.40
N GLY A 591 32.49 -27.93 -5.51
CA GLY A 591 32.11 -28.53 -6.78
C GLY A 591 32.63 -29.97 -6.89
N LEU A 592 31.90 -30.84 -7.58
CA LEU A 592 32.29 -32.21 -7.89
C LEU A 592 32.34 -32.42 -9.41
N SER A 593 33.37 -33.10 -9.91
CA SER A 593 33.44 -33.54 -11.31
C SER A 593 34.03 -34.95 -11.41
N LEU A 594 33.62 -35.68 -12.45
CA LEU A 594 34.10 -37.03 -12.75
C LEU A 594 34.95 -37.01 -14.03
N ALA A 595 36.14 -37.57 -13.97
CA ALA A 595 37.06 -37.68 -15.09
C ALA A 595 37.67 -39.09 -15.18
N CYS A 596 38.49 -39.33 -16.21
CA CYS A 596 39.30 -40.54 -16.31
C CYS A 596 40.67 -40.29 -15.67
N GLY A 597 41.18 -41.25 -14.89
CA GLY A 597 42.55 -41.20 -14.36
C GLY A 597 43.61 -41.32 -15.47
N GLU A 598 44.80 -40.75 -15.26
CA GLU A 598 45.90 -40.82 -16.25
C GLU A 598 46.37 -42.26 -16.55
N ALA A 599 46.18 -43.17 -15.59
CA ALA A 599 46.51 -44.59 -15.71
C ALA A 599 45.31 -45.49 -16.11
N GLY A 600 44.15 -44.89 -16.40
CA GLY A 600 42.84 -45.58 -16.40
C GLY A 600 42.11 -45.36 -15.07
N GLY A 601 40.83 -45.75 -15.00
CA GLY A 601 40.00 -45.66 -13.78
C GLY A 601 39.21 -44.36 -13.60
N LEU A 602 38.50 -44.26 -12.49
CA LEU A 602 37.67 -43.10 -12.15
C LEU A 602 38.47 -42.06 -11.37
N ARG A 603 38.42 -40.80 -11.81
CA ARG A 603 38.88 -39.64 -11.06
C ARG A 603 37.67 -38.86 -10.55
N ILE A 604 37.51 -38.81 -9.23
CA ILE A 604 36.53 -37.94 -8.56
C ILE A 604 37.29 -36.69 -8.10
N GLU A 605 36.96 -35.54 -8.67
CA GLU A 605 37.64 -34.28 -8.38
C GLU A 605 36.71 -33.32 -7.63
N ILE A 606 37.16 -32.89 -6.44
CA ILE A 606 36.45 -32.00 -5.53
C ILE A 606 37.16 -30.65 -5.51
N THR A 607 36.42 -29.59 -5.83
CA THR A 607 36.91 -28.21 -5.84
C THR A 607 36.44 -27.49 -4.57
N THR A 608 37.38 -27.07 -3.73
CA THR A 608 37.11 -26.48 -2.42
C THR A 608 37.12 -24.96 -2.41
N ASP A 609 37.62 -24.34 -3.48
CA ASP A 609 37.77 -22.88 -3.60
C ASP A 609 36.59 -22.25 -4.35
N ALA A 610 35.48 -22.01 -3.63
CA ALA A 610 34.48 -21.02 -4.02
C ALA A 610 34.79 -19.69 -3.32
N ASN A 611 35.88 -19.03 -3.72
CA ASN A 611 36.19 -17.66 -3.30
C ASN A 611 36.37 -16.76 -4.53
N GLY A 612 35.26 -16.11 -4.92
CA GLY A 612 35.21 -14.78 -5.57
C GLY A 612 36.15 -14.50 -6.74
N ALA A 613 35.68 -14.79 -7.96
CA ALA A 613 35.99 -13.97 -9.12
C ALA A 613 34.65 -13.51 -9.73
N GLY A 614 34.26 -12.27 -9.42
CA GLY A 614 33.01 -11.62 -9.84
C GLY A 614 32.65 -10.50 -8.90
#